data_AF-A0A2P8KDS6-F1
#
_entry.id   AF-A0A2P8KDS6-F1
#
_cell.length_a   1.000
_cell.length_b   1.000
_cell.length_c   1.000
_cell.angle_alpha   90.00
_cell.angle_beta   90.00
_cell.angle_gamma   90.00
#
_symmetry.space_group_name_H-M   'P 1'
#
loop_
_entity.id
_entity.type
_entity.pdbx_description
1 polymer ?
#
loop_
_entity_poly.entity_id
_entity_poly.type
_entity_poly.pdbx_seq_one_letter_code
_entity_poly.pdbx_strand_id
1 'polypeptide(L)'
;MDKPCGMAVLCAGAAAAAMMVISPAWAHEPGRMTGGGSFFCPYYGGTQKVTHGFELHCGTGGAFEGADPAEPNNLEINFSGGDNFHLTTLRKGLCSNDPAIDQTPPNSSLFDTFVGEGTGTFNGQPAAINFTFVDAGEPGTLDTARVLITVGASTVLDCDDAAAPLTFGNHQAHKLTGNK
;
A
#
# COMPACT_ATOMS: atom_id res chain seq x y z
N MET A 1 -43.78 43.08 -51.65
CA MET A 1 -44.19 42.82 -50.26
C MET A 1 -43.55 41.52 -49.78
N ASP A 2 -42.49 41.68 -48.99
CA ASP A 2 -42.27 41.05 -47.68
C ASP A 2 -42.32 39.51 -47.52
N LYS A 3 -41.12 38.96 -47.23
CA LYS A 3 -40.83 37.72 -46.46
C LYS A 3 -41.52 37.75 -45.07
N PRO A 4 -41.81 36.61 -44.37
CA PRO A 4 -40.80 35.63 -43.88
C PRO A 4 -41.28 34.14 -43.85
N CYS A 5 -40.43 33.12 -44.00
CA CYS A 5 -39.49 32.46 -43.05
C CYS A 5 -40.14 31.41 -42.10
N GLY A 6 -39.51 30.22 -41.99
CA GLY A 6 -39.78 29.15 -41.01
C GLY A 6 -40.25 27.83 -41.66
N MET A 7 -39.79 26.63 -41.32
CA MET A 7 -39.04 26.16 -40.16
C MET A 7 -38.32 24.86 -40.54
N ALA A 8 -37.04 24.74 -40.17
CA ALA A 8 -36.27 23.51 -40.28
C ALA A 8 -36.74 22.51 -39.21
N VAL A 9 -37.07 21.29 -39.63
CA VAL A 9 -37.34 20.18 -38.71
C VAL A 9 -35.99 19.61 -38.29
N LEU A 10 -35.55 19.96 -37.07
CA LEU A 10 -34.45 19.28 -36.40
C LEU A 10 -35.01 18.02 -35.73
N CYS A 11 -34.68 16.85 -36.27
CA CYS A 11 -34.85 15.60 -35.54
C CYS A 11 -33.85 15.58 -34.38
N ALA A 12 -34.34 15.73 -33.16
CA ALA A 12 -33.56 15.54 -31.95
C ALA A 12 -33.23 14.05 -31.81
N GLY A 13 -32.02 13.66 -32.22
CA GLY A 13 -31.43 12.39 -31.80
C GLY A 13 -31.11 12.50 -30.31
N ALA A 14 -31.82 11.75 -29.48
CA ALA A 14 -31.43 11.55 -28.09
C ALA A 14 -30.13 10.73 -28.07
N ALA A 15 -28.99 11.43 -28.07
CA ALA A 15 -27.74 10.81 -27.69
C ALA A 15 -27.84 10.47 -26.20
N ALA A 16 -28.11 9.21 -25.89
CA ALA A 16 -27.92 8.69 -24.54
C ALA A 16 -26.43 8.84 -24.22
N ALA A 17 -26.06 9.89 -23.51
CA ALA A 17 -24.75 10.01 -22.91
C ALA A 17 -24.67 8.89 -21.87
N ALA A 18 -24.06 7.77 -22.24
CA ALA A 18 -23.59 6.81 -21.26
C ALA A 18 -22.62 7.59 -20.34
N MET A 19 -23.07 7.94 -19.13
CA MET A 19 -22.17 8.36 -18.09
C MET A 19 -21.26 7.17 -17.83
N MET A 20 -20.06 7.19 -18.43
CA MET A 20 -18.96 6.35 -17.98
C MET A 20 -18.72 6.76 -16.53
N VAL A 21 -19.21 5.93 -15.61
CA VAL A 21 -18.72 5.94 -14.23
C VAL A 21 -17.24 5.62 -14.36
N ILE A 22 -16.42 6.67 -14.32
CA ILE A 22 -14.99 6.54 -14.08
C ILE A 22 -14.94 6.06 -12.63
N SER A 23 -14.92 4.74 -12.42
CA SER A 23 -14.54 4.20 -11.12
C SER A 23 -13.23 4.89 -10.74
N PRO A 24 -13.09 5.48 -9.54
CA PRO A 24 -11.78 5.95 -9.14
C PRO A 24 -10.90 4.70 -9.16
N ALA A 25 -9.97 4.65 -10.11
CA ALA A 25 -8.78 3.83 -9.97
C ALA A 25 -8.29 4.09 -8.54
N TRP A 26 -8.01 3.03 -7.78
CA TRP A 26 -7.48 3.14 -6.41
C TRP A 26 -6.45 4.25 -6.38
N ALA A 27 -6.84 5.41 -5.87
CA ALA A 27 -6.11 6.64 -6.09
C ALA A 27 -4.81 6.48 -5.30
N HIS A 28 -3.70 6.46 -6.02
CA HIS A 28 -2.42 6.44 -5.37
C HIS A 28 -2.21 7.76 -4.65
N GLU A 29 -2.00 7.68 -3.33
CA GLU A 29 -1.83 8.86 -2.50
C GLU A 29 -0.35 9.13 -2.22
N PRO A 30 0.10 10.40 -2.29
CA PRO A 30 1.46 10.75 -1.93
C PRO A 30 1.65 10.73 -0.42
N GLY A 31 2.81 10.26 0.04
CA GLY A 31 3.14 10.27 1.46
C GLY A 31 4.24 9.29 1.84
N ARG A 32 4.26 8.91 3.11
CA ARG A 32 5.10 7.82 3.62
C ARG A 32 4.40 7.12 4.77
N MET A 33 4.71 5.85 4.99
CA MET A 33 4.28 5.11 6.17
C MET A 33 5.51 4.77 7.02
N THR A 34 5.38 4.93 8.33
CA THR A 34 6.40 4.54 9.30
C THR A 34 5.80 3.59 10.31
N GLY A 35 6.63 2.82 10.97
CA GLY A 35 6.19 2.11 12.15
C GLY A 35 6.97 0.85 12.37
N GLY A 36 6.30 -0.09 13.01
CA GLY A 36 6.84 -1.40 13.30
C GLY A 36 5.98 -2.10 14.32
N GLY A 37 6.41 -3.29 14.70
CA GLY A 37 5.67 -4.07 15.66
C GLY A 37 6.04 -5.54 15.63
N SER A 38 5.08 -6.35 16.06
CA SER A 38 5.16 -7.79 15.93
C SER A 38 3.80 -8.39 15.67
N PHE A 39 3.78 -9.45 14.88
CA PHE A 39 2.60 -10.25 14.60
C PHE A 39 2.99 -11.72 14.55
N PHE A 40 1.98 -12.58 14.54
CA PHE A 40 2.16 -14.02 14.50
C PHE A 40 1.66 -14.55 13.16
N CYS A 41 2.58 -15.13 12.40
CA CYS A 41 2.32 -15.66 11.08
C CYS A 41 2.19 -17.20 11.15
N PRO A 42 1.04 -17.78 10.75
CA PRO A 42 0.94 -19.22 10.56
C PRO A 42 1.83 -19.62 9.37
N TYR A 43 2.91 -20.35 9.64
CA TYR A 43 3.88 -20.75 8.62
C TYR A 43 4.20 -22.25 8.75
N TYR A 44 4.63 -22.91 7.66
CA TYR A 44 4.85 -24.36 7.56
C TYR A 44 5.47 -25.00 8.83
N GLY A 45 4.62 -25.56 9.70
CA GLY A 45 5.03 -26.26 10.93
C GLY A 45 4.71 -25.54 12.25
N GLY A 46 4.13 -24.34 12.24
CA GLY A 46 3.69 -23.67 13.47
C GLY A 46 3.40 -22.18 13.32
N THR A 47 3.50 -21.46 14.42
CA THR A 47 3.30 -20.00 14.45
C THR A 47 4.65 -19.31 14.57
N GLN A 48 5.04 -18.55 13.54
CA GLN A 48 6.25 -17.74 13.51
C GLN A 48 5.96 -16.34 14.07
N LYS A 49 6.64 -15.94 15.14
CA LYS A 49 6.62 -14.53 15.56
C LYS A 49 7.50 -13.72 14.61
N VAL A 50 6.91 -12.73 13.96
CA VAL A 50 7.60 -11.79 13.08
C VAL A 50 7.62 -10.44 13.77
N THR A 51 8.76 -9.75 13.73
CA THR A 51 8.88 -8.36 14.19
C THR A 51 9.45 -7.51 13.08
N HIS A 52 8.99 -6.28 12.94
CA HIS A 52 9.44 -5.40 11.87
C HIS A 52 9.56 -3.95 12.32
N GLY A 53 10.32 -3.17 11.55
CA GLY A 53 10.44 -1.73 11.68
C GLY A 53 10.73 -1.11 10.32
N PHE A 54 10.11 0.03 10.02
CA PHE A 54 10.18 0.61 8.69
C PHE A 54 9.93 2.12 8.62
N GLU A 55 10.46 2.69 7.54
CA GLU A 55 10.08 3.98 6.95
C GLU A 55 10.05 3.77 5.44
N LEU A 56 8.87 3.94 4.83
CA LEU A 56 8.64 3.62 3.43
C LEU A 56 7.86 4.75 2.78
N HIS A 57 8.33 5.24 1.65
CA HIS A 57 7.69 6.31 0.90
C HIS A 57 6.75 5.74 -0.16
N CYS A 58 5.66 6.45 -0.37
CA CYS A 58 4.78 6.20 -1.49
C CYS A 58 5.55 6.48 -2.80
N GLY A 59 5.17 5.75 -3.85
CA GLY A 59 5.56 6.06 -5.23
C GLY A 59 5.24 7.49 -5.61
N THR A 60 5.83 7.96 -6.71
CA THR A 60 5.62 9.33 -7.20
C THR A 60 5.22 9.40 -8.67
N GLY A 61 5.23 8.30 -9.43
CA GLY A 61 5.05 8.45 -10.87
C GLY A 61 4.68 7.21 -11.69
N GLY A 62 3.53 7.31 -12.37
CA GLY A 62 3.51 7.58 -13.81
C GLY A 62 3.45 6.38 -14.76
N ALA A 63 4.14 5.27 -14.48
CA ALA A 63 4.13 4.08 -15.35
C ALA A 63 3.23 2.96 -14.83
N PHE A 64 3.18 2.81 -13.50
CA PHE A 64 2.31 1.91 -12.75
C PHE A 64 2.04 2.57 -11.39
N GLU A 65 0.81 2.47 -10.86
CA GLU A 65 0.45 3.02 -9.55
C GLU A 65 1.47 2.56 -8.47
N GLY A 66 2.08 3.52 -7.77
CA GLY A 66 3.09 3.27 -6.74
C GLY A 66 4.54 3.07 -7.21
N ALA A 67 4.87 3.31 -8.49
CA ALA A 67 6.25 3.28 -8.98
C ALA A 67 7.09 4.49 -8.52
N ASP A 68 8.42 4.33 -8.60
CA ASP A 68 9.44 5.31 -8.21
C ASP A 68 9.23 5.91 -6.80
N PRO A 69 9.28 5.07 -5.73
CA PRO A 69 9.25 5.55 -4.35
C PRO A 69 10.39 6.55 -4.07
N ALA A 70 10.06 7.64 -3.38
CA ALA A 70 11.10 8.55 -2.91
C ALA A 70 12.02 7.86 -1.90
N GLU A 71 13.32 8.17 -1.92
CA GLU A 71 14.25 7.72 -0.88
C GLU A 71 14.25 8.69 0.31
N PRO A 72 14.57 8.21 1.54
CA PRO A 72 15.04 6.87 1.89
C PRO A 72 13.92 5.82 2.05
N ASN A 73 14.22 4.55 1.78
CA ASN A 73 13.33 3.44 2.14
C ASN A 73 14.06 2.40 3.00
N ASN A 74 13.52 2.12 4.19
CA ASN A 74 14.07 1.14 5.12
C ASN A 74 12.97 0.20 5.61
N LEU A 75 13.22 -1.10 5.55
CA LEU A 75 12.39 -2.14 6.14
C LEU A 75 13.28 -3.26 6.65
N GLU A 76 13.11 -3.60 7.91
CA GLU A 76 13.74 -4.73 8.56
C GLU A 76 12.67 -5.68 9.08
N ILE A 77 12.82 -6.98 8.83
CA ILE A 77 11.92 -8.04 9.30
C ILE A 77 12.75 -9.11 9.99
N ASN A 78 12.43 -9.39 11.26
CA ASN A 78 13.12 -10.39 12.06
C ASN A 78 12.17 -11.51 12.49
N PHE A 79 12.74 -12.69 12.68
CA PHE A 79 12.05 -13.93 13.02
C PHE A 79 12.50 -14.40 14.40
N SER A 80 11.63 -15.04 15.18
CA SER A 80 12.00 -15.58 16.51
C SER A 80 13.11 -16.63 16.49
N GLY A 81 13.46 -17.19 15.33
CA GLY A 81 14.59 -18.10 15.14
C GLY A 81 15.93 -17.41 14.90
N GLY A 82 15.97 -16.08 14.77
CA GLY A 82 17.17 -15.31 14.49
C GLY A 82 17.41 -14.97 13.01
N ASP A 83 16.58 -15.52 12.12
CA ASP A 83 16.59 -15.12 10.70
C ASP A 83 16.10 -13.68 10.54
N ASN A 84 16.56 -13.01 9.48
CA ASN A 84 16.17 -11.66 9.15
C ASN A 84 16.08 -11.40 7.63
N PHE A 85 15.28 -10.41 7.27
CA PHE A 85 15.24 -9.80 5.96
C PHE A 85 15.45 -8.30 6.09
N HIS A 86 16.45 -7.80 5.34
CA HIS A 86 16.73 -6.38 5.20
C HIS A 86 16.41 -5.91 3.78
N LEU A 87 15.55 -4.90 3.64
CA LEU A 87 15.24 -4.30 2.34
C LEU A 87 16.42 -3.46 1.84
N THR A 88 16.80 -3.65 0.57
CA THR A 88 17.83 -2.85 -0.09
C THR A 88 17.27 -1.94 -1.18
N THR A 89 16.13 -2.30 -1.78
CA THR A 89 15.48 -1.49 -2.80
C THR A 89 13.98 -1.69 -2.73
N LEU A 90 13.25 -0.60 -2.49
CA LEU A 90 11.81 -0.56 -2.68
C LEU A 90 11.52 -0.26 -4.16
N ARG A 91 10.81 -1.16 -4.84
CA ARG A 91 10.47 -1.02 -6.26
C ARG A 91 9.06 -0.46 -6.45
N LYS A 92 8.17 -0.75 -5.51
CA LYS A 92 6.79 -0.28 -5.49
C LYS A 92 6.41 0.15 -4.08
N GLY A 93 5.77 1.29 -3.96
CA GLY A 93 5.12 1.81 -2.75
C GLY A 93 3.74 2.35 -3.10
N LEU A 94 2.77 1.48 -3.33
CA LEU A 94 1.41 1.88 -3.65
C LEU A 94 0.66 2.19 -2.36
N CYS A 95 0.38 3.48 -2.15
CA CYS A 95 -0.43 3.96 -1.04
C CYS A 95 -1.86 4.22 -1.50
N SER A 96 -2.85 3.70 -0.78
CA SER A 96 -4.27 3.85 -1.09
C SER A 96 -5.12 3.94 0.17
N ASN A 97 -6.30 4.56 0.04
CA ASN A 97 -7.30 4.62 1.11
C ASN A 97 -8.37 3.53 0.94
N ASP A 98 -8.61 2.73 1.96
CA ASP A 98 -9.80 1.89 2.07
C ASP A 98 -10.88 2.63 2.89
N PRO A 99 -12.02 3.02 2.29
CA PRO A 99 -13.07 3.74 3.01
C PRO A 99 -13.73 2.93 4.15
N ALA A 100 -13.48 1.62 4.24
CA ALA A 100 -13.94 0.79 5.35
C ALA A 100 -13.02 0.87 6.59
N ILE A 101 -11.84 1.48 6.46
CA ILE A 101 -10.86 1.64 7.53
C ILE A 101 -10.92 3.08 8.04
N ASP A 102 -11.20 3.24 9.33
CA ASP A 102 -11.19 4.54 9.99
C ASP A 102 -9.84 4.74 10.66
N GLN A 103 -8.97 5.55 10.04
CA GLN A 103 -7.80 6.12 10.70
C GLN A 103 -8.32 7.13 11.73
N THR A 104 -8.67 6.63 12.92
CA THR A 104 -9.04 7.48 14.04
C THR A 104 -7.96 8.56 14.26
N PRO A 105 -8.28 9.73 14.84
CA PRO A 105 -7.33 10.82 14.86
C PRO A 105 -6.01 10.53 15.62
N PRO A 106 -4.85 10.97 15.07
CA PRO A 106 -4.71 11.88 13.94
C PRO A 106 -4.75 11.23 12.55
N ASN A 107 -5.75 11.61 11.75
CA ASN A 107 -5.76 11.36 10.31
C ASN A 107 -4.73 12.30 9.65
N SER A 108 -3.47 11.87 9.66
CA SER A 108 -2.33 12.67 9.24
C SER A 108 -1.99 12.49 7.75
N SER A 109 -2.75 11.64 7.06
CA SER A 109 -2.55 11.20 5.69
C SER A 109 -3.87 11.15 4.92
N LEU A 110 -3.82 10.75 3.65
CA LEU A 110 -5.01 10.42 2.83
C LEU A 110 -5.08 8.92 2.52
N PHE A 111 -4.24 8.10 3.15
CA PHE A 111 -4.17 6.66 2.93
C PHE A 111 -3.95 5.92 4.24
N ASP A 112 -4.49 4.71 4.31
CA ASP A 112 -4.35 3.74 5.39
C ASP A 112 -3.54 2.51 4.97
N THR A 113 -3.44 2.23 3.67
CA THR A 113 -2.87 1.00 3.14
C THR A 113 -1.62 1.28 2.32
N PHE A 114 -0.54 0.56 2.61
CA PHE A 114 0.72 0.57 1.86
C PHE A 114 1.00 -0.81 1.29
N VAL A 115 0.98 -0.94 -0.04
CA VAL A 115 1.36 -2.17 -0.75
C VAL A 115 2.75 -2.00 -1.34
N GLY A 116 3.68 -2.84 -0.89
CA GLY A 116 5.09 -2.77 -1.25
C GLY A 116 5.60 -4.00 -2.00
N GLU A 117 6.52 -3.76 -2.92
CA GLU A 117 7.34 -4.79 -3.57
C GLU A 117 8.79 -4.32 -3.57
N GLY A 118 9.72 -5.23 -3.27
CA GLY A 118 11.13 -4.86 -3.23
C GLY A 118 12.09 -6.05 -3.27
N THR A 119 13.37 -5.70 -3.28
CA THR A 119 14.48 -6.65 -3.14
C THR A 119 15.30 -6.31 -1.92
N GLY A 120 15.96 -7.32 -1.38
CA GLY A 120 16.74 -7.19 -0.16
C GLY A 120 17.65 -8.38 0.04
N THR A 121 18.00 -8.62 1.30
CA THR A 121 18.77 -9.78 1.70
C THR A 121 18.08 -10.52 2.82
N PHE A 122 17.93 -11.84 2.69
CA PHE A 122 17.53 -12.74 3.76
C PHE A 122 18.78 -13.44 4.30
N ASN A 123 19.15 -13.18 5.56
CA ASN A 123 20.40 -13.67 6.15
C ASN A 123 21.64 -13.44 5.24
N GLY A 124 21.69 -12.27 4.59
CA GLY A 124 22.75 -11.90 3.64
C GLY A 124 22.65 -12.51 2.23
N GLN A 125 21.67 -13.37 1.96
CA GLN A 125 21.41 -13.91 0.62
C GLN A 125 20.40 -13.05 -0.14
N PRO A 126 20.55 -12.82 -1.46
CA PRO A 126 19.57 -12.09 -2.24
C PRO A 126 18.16 -12.65 -2.10
N ALA A 127 17.20 -11.76 -1.82
CA ALA A 127 15.81 -12.12 -1.56
C ALA A 127 14.86 -11.07 -2.16
N ALA A 128 13.62 -11.48 -2.38
CA ALA A 128 12.53 -10.60 -2.79
C ALA A 128 11.42 -10.60 -1.73
N ILE A 129 10.71 -9.48 -1.64
CA ILE A 129 9.60 -9.28 -0.70
C ILE A 129 8.39 -8.66 -1.40
N ASN A 130 7.21 -9.16 -1.05
CA ASN A 130 5.94 -8.47 -1.23
C ASN A 130 5.29 -8.28 0.14
N PHE A 131 4.69 -7.13 0.39
CA PHE A 131 4.04 -6.86 1.67
C PHE A 131 2.88 -5.89 1.53
N THR A 132 1.99 -5.94 2.51
CA THR A 132 0.94 -4.92 2.72
C THR A 132 0.91 -4.55 4.18
N PHE A 133 1.05 -3.26 4.47
CA PHE A 133 0.88 -2.71 5.82
C PHE A 133 -0.34 -1.80 5.86
N VAL A 134 -1.12 -1.95 6.91
CA VAL A 134 -2.33 -1.15 7.14
C VAL A 134 -2.19 -0.43 8.47
N ASP A 135 -2.50 0.86 8.45
CA ASP A 135 -2.72 1.72 9.62
C ASP A 135 -4.23 1.90 9.79
N ALA A 136 -4.77 1.34 10.86
CA ALA A 136 -6.20 1.41 11.20
C ALA A 136 -6.44 2.32 12.43
N GLY A 137 -5.58 3.32 12.61
CA GLY A 137 -5.67 4.33 13.65
C GLY A 137 -5.15 3.89 15.02
N GLU A 138 -5.07 4.84 15.92
CA GLU A 138 -4.54 4.62 17.26
C GLU A 138 -5.51 3.79 18.13
N PRO A 139 -4.98 2.87 18.96
CA PRO A 139 -3.59 2.72 19.37
C PRO A 139 -2.77 1.69 18.55
N GLY A 140 -3.12 1.43 17.28
CA GLY A 140 -2.44 0.47 16.41
C GLY A 140 -2.85 -0.99 16.61
N THR A 141 -3.90 -1.24 17.41
CA THR A 141 -4.40 -2.60 17.71
C THR A 141 -5.15 -3.24 16.55
N LEU A 142 -5.55 -2.43 15.57
CA LEU A 142 -6.24 -2.88 14.36
C LEU A 142 -5.33 -2.84 13.12
N ASP A 143 -4.08 -2.38 13.29
CA ASP A 143 -3.09 -2.40 12.22
C ASP A 143 -2.80 -3.83 11.81
N THR A 144 -2.54 -4.02 10.53
CA THR A 144 -2.26 -5.34 9.98
C THR A 144 -1.03 -5.37 9.10
N ALA A 145 -0.46 -6.56 8.98
CA ALA A 145 0.65 -6.85 8.10
C ALA A 145 0.38 -8.14 7.29
N ARG A 146 0.72 -8.09 6.01
CA ARG A 146 0.92 -9.24 5.12
C ARG A 146 2.35 -9.18 4.61
N VAL A 147 3.03 -10.32 4.59
CA VAL A 147 4.43 -10.40 4.16
C VAL A 147 4.66 -11.74 3.46
N LEU A 148 5.26 -11.69 2.27
CA LEU A 148 5.75 -12.82 1.52
C LEU A 148 7.23 -12.58 1.19
N ILE A 149 8.11 -13.49 1.61
CA ILE A 149 9.56 -13.41 1.34
C ILE A 149 10.00 -14.66 0.60
N THR A 150 10.78 -14.46 -0.46
CA THR A 150 11.36 -15.53 -1.28
C THR A 150 12.88 -15.40 -1.42
N VAL A 151 13.55 -16.54 -1.45
CA VAL A 151 14.99 -16.67 -1.73
C VAL A 151 15.12 -17.59 -2.94
N GLY A 152 15.43 -17.00 -4.10
CA GLY A 152 15.36 -17.71 -5.39
C GLY A 152 13.94 -18.19 -5.68
N ALA A 153 13.77 -19.51 -5.85
CA ALA A 153 12.45 -20.13 -6.09
C ALA A 153 11.76 -20.61 -4.81
N SER A 154 12.38 -20.43 -3.64
CA SER A 154 11.87 -20.93 -2.36
C SER A 154 11.20 -19.81 -1.56
N THR A 155 10.00 -20.07 -1.05
CA THR A 155 9.35 -19.21 -0.06
C THR A 155 9.93 -19.48 1.33
N VAL A 156 10.33 -18.41 2.03
CA VAL A 156 10.89 -18.49 3.40
C VAL A 156 9.96 -17.89 4.46
N LEU A 157 9.00 -17.08 4.04
CA LEU A 157 7.90 -16.59 4.86
C LEU A 157 6.69 -16.38 3.96
N ASP A 158 5.54 -16.87 4.37
CA ASP A 158 4.26 -16.63 3.70
C ASP A 158 3.20 -16.29 4.74
N CYS A 159 2.86 -15.01 4.82
CA CYS A 159 1.82 -14.45 5.66
C CYS A 159 0.79 -13.70 4.80
N ASP A 160 0.60 -14.14 3.56
CA ASP A 160 -0.19 -13.40 2.57
C ASP A 160 -1.66 -13.81 2.54
N ASP A 161 -2.05 -14.95 3.12
CA ASP A 161 -3.44 -15.45 3.06
C ASP A 161 -4.42 -14.58 3.87
N ALA A 162 -4.02 -14.11 5.06
CA ALA A 162 -4.83 -13.23 5.90
C ALA A 162 -3.98 -12.15 6.55
N ALA A 163 -4.49 -10.91 6.53
CA ALA A 163 -3.84 -9.78 7.18
C ALA A 163 -3.69 -10.07 8.68
N ALA A 164 -2.46 -10.20 9.16
CA ALA A 164 -2.19 -10.51 10.55
C ALA A 164 -2.26 -9.23 11.37
N PRO A 165 -3.13 -9.15 12.40
CA PRO A 165 -3.15 -7.99 13.28
C PRO A 165 -1.86 -7.89 14.07
N LEU A 166 -1.40 -6.66 14.31
CA LEU A 166 -0.28 -6.42 15.21
C LEU A 166 -0.65 -6.87 16.63
N THR A 167 0.22 -7.65 17.25
CA THR A 167 0.14 -7.95 18.68
C THR A 167 0.72 -6.81 19.51
N PHE A 168 1.76 -6.15 18.98
CA PHE A 168 2.40 -4.98 19.56
C PHE A 168 2.92 -4.09 18.43
N GLY A 169 3.02 -2.79 18.67
CA GLY A 169 3.52 -1.82 17.69
C GLY A 169 2.44 -0.90 17.18
N ASN A 170 2.77 -0.15 16.14
CA ASN A 170 1.89 0.82 15.50
C ASN A 170 2.43 1.13 14.10
N HIS A 171 1.55 1.20 13.12
CA HIS A 171 1.76 1.77 11.81
C HIS A 171 1.17 3.16 11.79
N GLN A 172 1.82 4.06 11.04
CA GLN A 172 1.41 5.45 10.96
C GLN A 172 1.61 5.91 9.54
N ALA A 173 0.51 6.22 8.86
CA ALA A 173 0.54 6.90 7.59
C ALA A 173 0.75 8.40 7.80
N HIS A 174 1.60 8.99 6.96
CA HIS A 174 1.92 10.41 7.00
C HIS A 174 1.73 11.02 5.62
N LYS A 175 1.18 12.23 5.59
CA LYS A 175 1.27 13.10 4.41
C LYS A 175 2.72 13.25 3.94
N LEU A 176 2.87 13.52 2.65
CA LEU A 176 4.16 13.89 2.08
C LEU A 176 4.67 15.17 2.77
N THR A 177 5.78 15.08 3.48
CA THR A 177 6.42 16.25 4.06
C THR A 177 7.20 16.94 2.96
N GLY A 178 6.71 18.09 2.48
CA GLY A 178 7.42 18.89 1.48
C GLY A 178 8.81 19.30 1.97
N ASN A 179 9.80 19.19 1.09
CA ASN A 179 11.07 19.88 1.26
C ASN A 179 10.75 21.38 1.42
N LYS A 180 11.12 21.97 2.55
CA LYS A 180 11.19 23.42 2.69
C LYS A 180 12.36 23.96 1.88
#